data_AF-A0A926ELH1-F1
#
_entry.id   AF-A0A926ELH1-F1
#
_cell.length_a   1.000
_cell.length_b   1.000
_cell.length_c   1.000
_cell.angle_alpha   90.00
_cell.angle_beta   90.00
_cell.angle_gamma   90.00
#
_symmetry.space_group_name_H-M   'P 1'
#
loop_
_entity.id
_entity.type
_entity.pdbx_description
1 polymer ?
#
loop_
_entity_poly.entity_id
_entity_poly.type
_entity_poly.pdbx_seq_one_letter_code
_entity_poly.pdbx_strand_id
1 'polypeptide(L)'
;MNKDEIAMDYKKELKKRISADYERRVKQWMAADPSQLIDAAEEITAARLIRDNIEDAINEEDARFLLGLDEPLDELADRWIAENGLDASHGEELLHCVWTLREELSDDAGTRTVRDFLATHVGGIFSLMTPCGFVPLTAAQAEGLMSGQSAAAHPGVPGITMSLSADNLLSQTVNSANYANGVWHLLTEYPEMKQCGPEMGGMQ
;
A
#
# COMPACT_ATOMS: atom_id res chain seq x y z
N MET A 1 39.82 36.97 -1.64
CA MET A 1 38.75 36.91 -0.62
C MET A 1 37.45 37.25 -1.34
N ASN A 2 36.43 36.41 -1.45
CA ASN A 2 36.18 35.07 -0.91
C ASN A 2 35.42 34.25 -1.97
N LYS A 3 35.78 32.97 -2.10
CA LYS A 3 35.07 31.94 -2.88
C LYS A 3 34.29 31.02 -1.92
N ASP A 4 33.61 31.65 -0.96
CA ASP A 4 32.73 30.94 -0.01
C ASP A 4 31.34 31.59 -0.09
N GLU A 5 30.73 31.50 -1.25
CA GLU A 5 29.27 31.45 -1.30
C GLU A 5 28.94 30.01 -0.90
N ILE A 6 28.82 29.77 0.42
CA ILE A 6 28.32 28.50 0.93
C ILE A 6 26.94 28.35 0.29
N ALA A 7 26.84 27.47 -0.72
CA ALA A 7 25.55 27.12 -1.29
C ALA A 7 24.65 26.73 -0.11
N MET A 8 23.61 27.53 0.12
CA MET A 8 22.71 27.33 1.25
C MET A 8 22.08 25.95 1.11
N ASP A 9 22.35 25.10 2.08
CA ASP A 9 21.79 23.74 2.17
C ASP A 9 20.37 23.90 2.73
N TYR A 10 19.39 24.05 1.83
CA TYR A 10 18.01 24.34 2.21
C TYR A 10 17.42 23.17 2.98
N LYS A 11 17.83 21.94 2.65
CA LYS A 11 17.43 20.74 3.39
C LYS A 11 17.85 20.80 4.86
N LYS A 12 19.12 21.10 5.15
CA LYS A 12 19.59 21.23 6.53
C LYS A 12 18.93 22.36 7.29
N GLU A 13 18.71 23.51 6.66
CA GLU A 13 18.05 24.63 7.32
C GLU A 13 16.56 24.34 7.60
N LEU A 14 15.86 23.69 6.65
CA LEU A 14 14.50 23.23 6.86
C LEU A 14 14.43 22.21 8.01
N LYS A 15 15.32 21.21 8.02
CA LYS A 15 15.38 20.20 9.08
C LYS A 15 15.56 20.84 10.45
N LYS A 16 16.43 21.85 10.54
CA LYS A 16 16.67 22.61 11.78
C LYS A 16 15.43 23.39 12.21
N ARG A 17 14.76 24.08 11.28
CA ARG A 17 13.51 24.83 11.56
C ARG A 17 12.40 23.90 12.03
N ILE A 18 12.17 22.79 11.32
CA ILE A 18 11.18 21.76 11.69
C ILE A 18 11.50 21.16 13.06
N SER A 19 12.77 20.83 13.34
CA SER A 19 13.17 20.26 14.63
C SER A 19 12.95 21.24 15.78
N ALA A 20 13.25 22.52 15.58
CA ALA A 20 13.03 23.55 16.60
C ALA A 20 11.54 23.76 16.89
N ASP A 21 10.68 23.77 15.86
CA ASP A 21 9.24 23.84 16.06
C ASP A 21 8.70 22.58 16.76
N TYR A 22 9.12 21.40 16.31
CA TYR A 22 8.75 20.15 16.95
C TYR A 22 9.12 20.13 18.44
N GLU A 23 10.34 20.57 18.81
CA GLU A 23 10.77 20.65 20.21
C GLU A 23 9.93 21.64 21.04
N ARG A 24 9.49 22.74 20.43
CA ARG A 24 8.56 23.70 21.04
C ARG A 24 7.21 23.03 21.33
N ARG A 25 6.66 22.25 20.40
CA ARG A 25 5.41 21.51 20.58
C ARG A 25 5.50 20.39 21.58
N VAL A 26 6.61 19.64 21.60
CA VAL A 26 6.82 18.61 22.63
C VAL A 26 6.69 19.21 24.03
N LYS A 27 7.21 20.41 24.28
CA LYS A 27 7.04 21.07 25.57
C LYS A 27 5.58 21.43 25.87
N GLN A 28 4.81 21.81 24.85
CA GLN A 28 3.37 22.09 24.98
C GLN A 28 2.57 20.81 25.25
N TRP A 29 2.79 19.75 24.46
CA TRP A 29 2.17 18.45 24.64
C TRP A 29 2.50 17.84 26.01
N MET A 30 3.75 17.93 26.47
CA MET A 30 4.14 17.44 27.80
C MET A 30 3.48 18.21 28.95
N ALA A 31 2.96 19.42 28.70
CA ALA A 31 2.21 20.21 29.67
C ALA A 31 0.69 20.07 29.52
N ALA A 32 0.22 19.44 28.44
CA ALA A 32 -1.20 19.20 28.17
C ALA A 32 -1.74 18.06 29.04
N ASP A 33 -3.05 18.06 29.25
CA ASP A 33 -3.70 16.96 29.95
C ASP A 33 -3.93 15.74 29.03
N PRO A 34 -4.20 14.55 29.58
CA PRO A 34 -4.36 13.34 28.77
C PRO A 34 -5.45 13.40 27.70
N SER A 35 -6.54 14.14 27.92
CA SER A 35 -7.62 14.25 26.92
C SER A 35 -7.16 15.06 25.71
N GLN A 36 -6.47 16.18 25.95
CA GLN A 36 -5.86 16.99 24.88
C GLN A 36 -4.81 16.22 24.08
N LEU A 37 -4.04 15.35 24.75
CA LEU A 37 -3.05 14.50 24.08
C LEU A 37 -3.68 13.43 23.18
N ILE A 38 -4.85 12.90 23.57
CA ILE A 38 -5.61 11.95 22.74
C ILE A 38 -6.14 12.67 21.50
N ASP A 39 -6.70 13.87 21.68
CA ASP A 39 -7.22 14.68 20.56
C ASP A 39 -6.10 15.10 19.59
N ALA A 40 -4.88 15.33 20.09
CA ALA A 40 -3.72 15.70 19.28
C ALA A 40 -2.92 14.50 18.72
N ALA A 41 -3.37 13.25 18.90
CA ALA A 41 -2.57 12.07 18.61
C ALA A 41 -2.12 11.96 17.14
N GLU A 42 -2.99 12.35 16.19
CA GLU A 42 -2.67 12.37 14.77
C GLU A 42 -1.62 13.43 14.44
N GLU A 43 -1.77 14.65 14.98
CA GLU A 43 -0.79 15.73 14.83
C GLU A 43 0.58 15.32 15.38
N ILE A 44 0.61 14.72 16.57
CA ILE A 44 1.84 14.22 17.19
C ILE A 44 2.52 13.18 16.28
N THR A 45 1.74 12.27 15.70
CA THR A 45 2.24 11.21 14.84
C THR A 45 2.79 11.78 13.53
N ALA A 46 2.03 12.65 12.87
CA ALA A 46 2.42 13.30 11.62
C ALA A 46 3.66 14.17 11.81
N ALA A 47 3.68 15.03 12.82
CA ALA A 47 4.80 15.92 13.11
C ALA A 47 6.08 15.15 13.41
N ARG A 48 5.98 14.02 14.13
CA ARG A 48 7.13 13.15 14.41
C ARG A 48 7.66 12.50 13.14
N LEU A 49 6.77 11.96 12.30
CA LEU A 49 7.13 11.34 11.03
C LEU A 49 7.85 12.33 10.10
N ILE A 50 7.30 13.54 9.95
CA ILE A 50 7.86 14.61 9.14
C ILE A 50 9.23 15.00 9.68
N ARG A 51 9.34 15.31 10.97
CA ARG A 51 10.62 15.64 11.60
C ARG A 51 11.67 14.60 11.30
N ASP A 52 11.35 13.32 11.38
CA ASP A 52 12.34 12.24 11.21
C ASP A 52 12.78 12.05 9.76
N ASN A 53 11.88 12.18 8.78
CA ASN A 53 12.12 11.72 7.41
C ASN A 53 12.24 12.85 6.36
N ILE A 54 11.88 14.09 6.70
CA ILE A 54 11.73 15.17 5.69
C ILE A 54 13.01 15.44 4.89
N GLU A 55 14.19 15.34 5.51
CA GLU A 55 15.48 15.64 4.86
C GLU A 55 15.82 14.64 3.73
N ASP A 56 15.46 13.37 3.93
CA ASP A 56 15.70 12.29 2.98
C ASP A 56 14.61 12.23 1.90
N ALA A 57 13.38 12.64 2.23
CA ALA A 57 12.22 12.51 1.36
C ALA A 57 12.16 13.55 0.22
N ILE A 58 12.71 14.75 0.42
CA ILE A 58 12.52 15.88 -0.50
C ILE A 58 13.78 16.24 -1.27
N ASN A 59 13.69 17.11 -2.27
CA ASN A 59 14.86 17.71 -2.92
C ASN A 59 15.14 19.16 -2.41
N GLU A 60 16.17 19.85 -2.93
CA GLU A 60 16.51 21.22 -2.50
C GLU A 60 15.45 22.28 -2.90
N GLU A 61 14.76 22.07 -4.02
CA GLU A 61 13.69 22.98 -4.47
C GLU A 61 12.47 22.88 -3.55
N ASP A 62 12.08 21.66 -3.20
CA ASP A 62 11.04 21.39 -2.20
C ASP A 62 11.41 22.03 -0.85
N ALA A 63 12.68 21.87 -0.42
CA ALA A 63 13.15 22.45 0.83
C ALA A 63 13.07 23.98 0.83
N ARG A 64 13.44 24.61 -0.30
CA ARG A 64 13.31 26.06 -0.50
C ARG A 64 11.85 26.50 -0.48
N PHE A 65 10.94 25.76 -1.12
CA PHE A 65 9.52 26.04 -1.09
C PHE A 65 8.96 25.99 0.33
N LEU A 66 9.25 24.91 1.08
CA LEU A 66 8.78 24.72 2.45
C LEU A 66 9.35 25.77 3.42
N LEU A 67 10.60 26.21 3.22
CA LEU A 67 11.17 27.31 3.99
C LEU A 67 10.45 28.65 3.77
N GLY A 68 9.71 28.79 2.66
CA GLY A 68 8.86 29.95 2.39
C GLY A 68 7.52 29.96 3.13
N LEU A 69 7.12 28.85 3.74
CA LEU A 69 5.88 28.75 4.52
C LEU A 69 6.06 29.39 5.91
N ASP A 70 4.96 29.86 6.48
CA ASP A 70 4.95 30.46 7.83
C ASP A 70 5.14 29.38 8.91
N GLU A 71 4.40 28.28 8.82
CA GLU A 71 4.48 27.14 9.74
C GLU A 71 4.61 25.82 8.93
N PRO A 72 5.80 25.50 8.39
CA PRO A 72 5.98 24.37 7.47
C PRO A 72 5.69 23.01 8.09
N LEU A 73 5.86 22.86 9.42
CA LEU A 73 5.52 21.62 10.11
C LEU A 73 4.01 21.41 10.19
N ASP A 74 3.24 22.48 10.47
CA ASP A 74 1.77 22.42 10.49
C ASP A 74 1.22 22.05 9.12
N GLU A 75 1.63 22.79 8.09
CA GLU A 75 1.08 22.59 6.75
C GLU A 75 1.37 21.18 6.22
N LEU A 76 2.55 20.65 6.51
CA LEU A 76 2.88 19.26 6.16
C LEU A 76 2.12 18.24 7.01
N ALA A 77 1.96 18.49 8.31
CA ALA A 77 1.23 17.58 9.20
C ALA A 77 -0.26 17.52 8.82
N ASP A 78 -0.91 18.66 8.62
CA ASP A 78 -2.28 18.76 8.16
C ASP A 78 -2.47 18.05 6.82
N ARG A 79 -1.54 18.27 5.88
CA ARG A 79 -1.58 17.60 4.58
C ARG A 79 -1.44 16.08 4.71
N TRP A 80 -0.51 15.62 5.55
CA TRP A 80 -0.30 14.20 5.79
C TRP A 80 -1.52 13.54 6.43
N ILE A 81 -2.15 14.20 7.42
CA ILE A 81 -3.36 13.71 8.11
C ILE A 81 -4.54 13.67 7.13
N ALA A 82 -4.71 14.67 6.27
CA ALA A 82 -5.77 14.64 5.26
C ALA A 82 -5.64 13.46 4.28
N GLU A 83 -4.41 12.99 4.03
CA GLU A 83 -4.13 11.87 3.11
C GLU A 83 -4.06 10.51 3.80
N ASN A 84 -3.64 10.44 5.08
CA ASN A 84 -3.29 9.20 5.78
C ASN A 84 -3.89 9.07 7.19
N GLY A 85 -4.56 10.11 7.69
CA GLY A 85 -5.19 10.14 9.00
C GLY A 85 -6.42 9.25 9.10
N LEU A 86 -7.06 9.22 10.27
CA LEU A 86 -8.16 8.33 10.61
C LEU A 86 -9.40 8.53 9.73
N ASP A 87 -9.58 9.73 9.18
CA ASP A 87 -10.66 10.05 8.25
C ASP A 87 -10.42 9.49 6.83
N ALA A 88 -9.19 9.05 6.52
CA ALA A 88 -8.88 8.38 5.26
C ALA A 88 -9.44 6.94 5.25
N SER A 89 -9.72 6.41 4.06
CA SER A 89 -10.23 5.04 3.91
C SER A 89 -9.11 4.01 4.11
N HIS A 90 -9.11 3.35 5.27
CA HIS A 90 -8.13 2.29 5.64
C HIS A 90 -8.67 0.86 5.47
N GLY A 91 -9.72 0.68 4.67
CA GLY A 91 -10.42 -0.61 4.56
C GLY A 91 -9.51 -1.75 4.11
N GLU A 92 -8.67 -1.51 3.12
CA GLU A 92 -7.78 -2.53 2.53
C GLU A 92 -6.62 -2.87 3.46
N GLU A 93 -6.06 -1.88 4.16
CA GLU A 93 -5.02 -2.05 5.19
C GLU A 93 -5.53 -2.95 6.32
N LEU A 94 -6.76 -2.71 6.78
CA LEU A 94 -7.39 -3.51 7.83
C LEU A 94 -7.71 -4.92 7.33
N LEU A 95 -8.20 -5.06 6.09
CA LEU A 95 -8.42 -6.37 5.48
C LEU A 95 -7.11 -7.15 5.35
N HIS A 96 -6.00 -6.50 5.02
CA HIS A 96 -4.68 -7.11 5.02
C HIS A 96 -4.23 -7.56 6.41
N CYS A 97 -4.45 -6.77 7.46
CA CYS A 97 -4.17 -7.22 8.83
C CYS A 97 -4.97 -8.48 9.19
N VAL A 98 -6.27 -8.51 8.86
CA VAL A 98 -7.12 -9.67 9.09
C VAL A 98 -6.64 -10.88 8.28
N TRP A 99 -6.23 -10.66 7.02
CA TRP A 99 -5.70 -11.71 6.16
C TRP A 99 -4.46 -12.35 6.79
N THR A 100 -3.45 -11.56 7.12
CA THR A 100 -2.19 -12.04 7.69
C THR A 100 -2.40 -12.79 8.99
N LEU A 101 -3.25 -12.26 9.89
CA LEU A 101 -3.60 -12.96 11.13
C LEU A 101 -4.29 -14.30 10.88
N ARG A 102 -5.15 -14.41 9.86
CA ARG A 102 -5.78 -15.68 9.51
C ARG A 102 -4.76 -16.69 9.00
N GLU A 103 -3.81 -16.29 8.16
CA GLU A 103 -2.76 -17.17 7.66
C GLU A 103 -1.82 -17.64 8.78
N GLU A 104 -1.53 -16.78 9.76
CA GLU A 104 -0.69 -17.13 10.90
C GLU A 104 -1.40 -18.04 11.92
N LEU A 105 -2.72 -17.88 12.09
CA LEU A 105 -3.48 -18.54 13.15
C LEU A 105 -4.31 -19.75 12.69
N SER A 106 -4.50 -19.94 11.38
CA SER A 106 -5.29 -21.04 10.83
C SER A 106 -4.37 -22.15 10.34
N ASP A 107 -4.53 -23.37 10.86
CA ASP A 107 -4.01 -24.60 10.22
C ASP A 107 -4.84 -24.98 8.97
N ASP A 108 -5.96 -24.28 8.74
CA ASP A 108 -6.80 -24.46 7.56
C ASP A 108 -6.20 -23.69 6.39
N ALA A 109 -5.27 -24.34 5.69
CA ALA A 109 -4.78 -23.96 4.37
C ALA A 109 -5.88 -24.15 3.29
N GLY A 110 -7.09 -23.66 3.56
CA GLY A 110 -8.15 -23.63 2.57
C GLY A 110 -7.67 -22.79 1.39
N THR A 111 -7.42 -23.44 0.25
CA THR A 111 -7.00 -22.78 -0.99
C THR A 111 -8.04 -21.73 -1.36
N ARG A 112 -7.71 -20.45 -1.17
CA ARG A 112 -8.58 -19.34 -1.55
C ARG A 112 -8.37 -19.00 -3.01
N THR A 113 -9.46 -18.94 -3.76
CA THR A 113 -9.38 -18.59 -5.17
C THR A 113 -9.21 -17.10 -5.36
N VAL A 114 -8.75 -16.66 -6.53
CA VAL A 114 -8.75 -15.24 -6.91
C VAL A 114 -10.15 -14.64 -6.77
N ARG A 115 -11.21 -15.39 -7.10
CA ARG A 115 -12.59 -14.95 -6.88
C ARG A 115 -12.90 -14.61 -5.43
N ASP A 116 -12.54 -15.50 -4.51
CA ASP A 116 -12.78 -15.30 -3.08
C ASP A 116 -11.99 -14.10 -2.55
N PHE A 117 -10.77 -13.92 -3.06
CA PHE A 117 -9.92 -12.80 -2.72
C PHE A 117 -10.53 -11.47 -3.17
N LEU A 118 -10.92 -11.36 -4.44
CA LEU A 118 -11.52 -10.13 -4.97
C LEU A 118 -12.86 -9.81 -4.29
N ALA A 119 -13.67 -10.82 -3.95
CA ALA A 119 -14.94 -10.63 -3.26
C ALA A 119 -14.79 -10.10 -1.83
N THR A 120 -13.63 -10.29 -1.20
CA THR A 120 -13.34 -9.82 0.16
C THR A 120 -12.64 -8.47 0.20
N HIS A 121 -12.06 -8.02 -0.92
CA HIS A 121 -11.27 -6.79 -1.07
C HIS A 121 -11.89 -5.87 -2.13
N VAL A 122 -13.16 -5.51 -1.92
CA VAL A 122 -13.95 -4.73 -2.89
C VAL A 122 -13.40 -3.32 -3.00
N GLY A 123 -13.10 -2.89 -4.23
CA GLY A 123 -12.48 -1.59 -4.49
C GLY A 123 -10.95 -1.62 -4.49
N GLY A 124 -10.34 -2.77 -4.17
CA GLY A 124 -8.89 -2.94 -4.21
C GLY A 124 -8.30 -2.81 -5.62
N ILE A 125 -7.00 -2.50 -5.67
CA ILE A 125 -6.18 -2.55 -6.87
C ILE A 125 -5.27 -3.77 -6.74
N PHE A 126 -5.12 -4.54 -7.81
CA PHE A 126 -4.42 -5.83 -7.77
C PHE A 126 -3.33 -5.91 -8.82
N SER A 127 -2.28 -6.64 -8.46
CA SER A 127 -1.13 -6.96 -9.28
C SER A 127 -0.87 -8.45 -9.13
N LEU A 128 -1.34 -9.27 -10.07
CA LEU A 128 -1.24 -10.72 -9.99
C LEU A 128 -0.05 -11.21 -10.81
N MET A 129 0.79 -12.04 -10.20
CA MET A 129 1.71 -12.92 -10.90
C MET A 129 1.00 -14.26 -11.10
N THR A 130 0.60 -14.52 -12.33
CA THR A 130 -0.10 -15.75 -12.74
C THR A 130 0.82 -16.66 -13.52
N PRO A 131 0.50 -17.96 -13.67
CA PRO A 131 1.24 -18.83 -14.58
C PRO A 131 1.24 -18.36 -16.05
N CYS A 132 0.28 -17.50 -16.44
CA CYS A 132 0.20 -16.89 -17.77
C CYS A 132 0.91 -15.53 -17.87
N GLY A 133 1.58 -15.08 -16.81
CA GLY A 133 2.26 -13.79 -16.72
C GLY A 133 1.58 -12.80 -15.77
N PHE A 134 1.93 -11.53 -15.93
CA PHE A 134 1.54 -10.45 -15.05
C PHE A 134 0.16 -9.87 -15.43
N VAL A 135 -0.74 -9.74 -14.45
CA VAL A 135 -2.09 -9.19 -14.65
C VAL A 135 -2.32 -8.04 -13.68
N PRO A 136 -2.24 -6.77 -14.13
CA PRO A 136 -2.69 -5.63 -13.34
C PRO A 136 -4.21 -5.49 -13.46
N LEU A 137 -4.89 -5.23 -12.34
CA LEU A 137 -6.31 -4.94 -12.28
C LEU A 137 -6.54 -3.66 -11.47
N THR A 138 -7.18 -2.66 -12.07
CA THR A 138 -7.84 -1.59 -11.32
C THR A 138 -9.10 -2.12 -10.63
N ALA A 139 -9.65 -1.36 -9.69
CA ALA A 139 -10.92 -1.69 -9.03
C ALA A 139 -12.04 -2.01 -10.03
N ALA A 140 -12.22 -1.16 -11.05
CA ALA A 140 -13.22 -1.37 -12.10
C ALA A 140 -12.94 -2.61 -12.96
N GLN A 141 -11.66 -2.93 -13.21
CA GLN A 141 -11.30 -4.14 -13.95
C GLN A 141 -11.53 -5.40 -13.11
N ALA A 142 -11.32 -5.35 -11.79
CA ALA A 142 -11.64 -6.45 -10.89
C ALA A 142 -13.15 -6.70 -10.82
N GLU A 143 -13.98 -5.66 -10.72
CA GLU A 143 -15.44 -5.78 -10.82
C GLU A 143 -15.87 -6.34 -12.18
N GLY A 144 -15.25 -5.85 -13.25
CA GLY A 144 -15.46 -6.35 -14.60
C GLY A 144 -15.15 -7.83 -14.73
N LEU A 145 -14.03 -8.28 -14.15
CA LEU A 145 -13.63 -9.68 -14.10
C LEU A 145 -14.69 -10.52 -13.38
N MET A 146 -15.19 -10.06 -12.24
CA MET A 146 -16.26 -10.72 -11.47
C MET A 146 -17.58 -10.83 -12.26
N SER A 147 -17.81 -9.94 -13.23
CA SER A 147 -18.94 -9.99 -14.17
C SER A 147 -18.71 -10.84 -15.43
N GLY A 148 -17.52 -11.45 -15.57
CA GLY A 148 -17.17 -12.33 -16.68
C GLY A 148 -16.30 -11.68 -17.78
N GLN A 149 -15.85 -10.43 -17.59
CA GLN A 149 -14.97 -9.78 -18.56
C GLN A 149 -13.55 -10.36 -18.51
N SER A 150 -12.91 -10.53 -19.66
CA SER A 150 -11.52 -10.98 -19.72
C SER A 150 -10.55 -9.92 -19.20
N ALA A 151 -9.43 -10.37 -18.63
CA ALA A 151 -8.31 -9.52 -18.21
C ALA A 151 -7.20 -9.48 -19.27
N ALA A 152 -6.43 -8.39 -19.27
CA ALA A 152 -5.19 -8.29 -20.02
C ALA A 152 -4.04 -8.90 -19.20
N ALA A 153 -3.32 -9.86 -19.79
CA ALA A 153 -2.15 -10.47 -19.19
C ALA A 153 -0.89 -10.16 -20.01
N HIS A 154 0.22 -9.94 -19.32
CA HIS A 154 1.51 -9.59 -19.89
C HIS A 154 2.51 -10.73 -19.66
N PRO A 155 2.98 -11.42 -20.70
CA PRO A 155 3.90 -12.55 -20.55
C PRO A 155 5.35 -12.12 -20.22
N GLY A 156 5.59 -10.85 -19.88
CA GLY A 156 6.94 -10.30 -19.64
C GLY A 156 7.71 -9.92 -20.92
N VAL A 157 7.08 -10.01 -22.10
CA VAL A 157 7.64 -9.56 -23.38
C VAL A 157 7.07 -8.19 -23.73
N PRO A 158 7.90 -7.14 -23.92
CA PRO A 158 7.43 -5.80 -24.27
C PRO A 158 6.55 -5.79 -25.52
N GLY A 159 5.44 -5.07 -25.46
CA GLY A 159 4.50 -4.91 -26.58
C GLY A 159 3.55 -6.10 -26.80
N ILE A 160 3.67 -7.18 -26.02
CA ILE A 160 2.74 -8.32 -26.09
C ILE A 160 1.75 -8.25 -24.93
N THR A 161 0.47 -8.38 -25.27
CA THR A 161 -0.63 -8.55 -24.32
C THR A 161 -1.50 -9.70 -24.80
N MET A 162 -1.85 -10.60 -23.90
CA MET A 162 -2.79 -11.69 -24.16
C MET A 162 -4.09 -11.47 -23.38
N SER A 163 -5.19 -12.02 -23.88
CA SER A 163 -6.46 -11.99 -23.18
C SER A 163 -6.59 -13.25 -22.32
N LEU A 164 -6.87 -13.09 -21.04
CA LEU A 164 -7.13 -14.16 -20.09
C LEU A 164 -8.62 -14.13 -19.71
N SER A 165 -9.33 -15.25 -19.86
CA SER A 165 -10.75 -15.31 -19.53
C SER A 165 -10.99 -15.13 -18.03
N ALA A 166 -12.15 -14.59 -17.68
CA ALA A 166 -12.56 -14.41 -16.29
C ALA A 166 -12.51 -15.72 -15.51
N ASP A 167 -13.11 -16.78 -16.05
CA ASP A 167 -13.15 -18.08 -15.37
C ASP A 167 -11.75 -18.63 -15.10
N ASN A 168 -10.82 -18.52 -16.06
CA ASN A 168 -9.45 -19.01 -15.89
C ASN A 168 -8.68 -18.23 -14.83
N LEU A 169 -8.91 -16.93 -14.70
CA LEU A 169 -8.23 -16.12 -13.69
C LEU A 169 -8.87 -16.30 -12.31
N LEU A 170 -10.20 -16.22 -12.25
CA LEU A 170 -10.97 -16.31 -11.01
C LEU A 170 -10.86 -17.67 -10.34
N SER A 171 -10.63 -18.75 -11.08
CA SER A 171 -10.45 -20.11 -10.55
C SER A 171 -9.05 -20.40 -10.02
N GLN A 172 -8.08 -19.52 -10.24
CA GLN A 172 -6.71 -19.74 -9.76
C GLN A 172 -6.66 -19.65 -8.24
N THR A 173 -5.77 -20.45 -7.64
CA THR A 173 -5.50 -20.39 -6.20
C THR A 173 -4.54 -19.25 -5.91
N VAL A 174 -4.78 -18.52 -4.83
CA VAL A 174 -3.87 -17.51 -4.29
C VAL A 174 -2.87 -18.20 -3.37
N ASN A 175 -1.60 -18.24 -3.76
CA ASN A 175 -0.51 -18.82 -2.97
C ASN A 175 0.03 -17.85 -1.93
N SER A 176 0.07 -16.57 -2.27
CA SER A 176 0.43 -15.51 -1.35
C SER A 176 -0.21 -14.19 -1.76
N ALA A 177 -0.44 -13.34 -0.77
CA ALA A 177 -0.98 -12.01 -0.93
C ALA A 177 -0.18 -11.05 -0.05
N ASN A 178 0.25 -9.92 -0.61
CA ASN A 178 0.93 -8.86 0.12
C ASN A 178 0.35 -7.51 -0.27
N TYR A 179 -0.02 -6.69 0.70
CA TYR A 179 -0.52 -5.34 0.44
C TYR A 179 0.57 -4.30 0.63
N ALA A 180 0.86 -3.53 -0.41
CA ALA A 180 1.85 -2.46 -0.37
C ALA A 180 1.45 -1.30 -1.30
N ASN A 181 1.63 -0.07 -0.84
CA ASN A 181 1.39 1.15 -1.63
C ASN A 181 0.01 1.21 -2.30
N GLY A 182 -1.04 0.77 -1.62
CA GLY A 182 -2.40 0.77 -2.17
C GLY A 182 -2.72 -0.40 -3.11
N VAL A 183 -1.82 -1.39 -3.24
CA VAL A 183 -1.95 -2.50 -4.20
C VAL A 183 -1.75 -3.85 -3.53
N TRP A 184 -2.64 -4.78 -3.85
CA TRP A 184 -2.50 -6.21 -3.54
C TRP A 184 -1.62 -6.90 -4.58
N HIS A 185 -0.46 -7.39 -4.14
CA HIS A 185 0.43 -8.23 -4.92
C HIS A 185 0.12 -9.70 -4.64
N LEU A 186 -0.44 -10.39 -5.63
CA LEU A 186 -0.85 -11.79 -5.49
C LEU A 186 0.09 -12.69 -6.29
N LEU A 187 0.55 -13.78 -5.69
CA LEU A 187 1.11 -14.92 -6.41
C LEU A 187 0.02 -15.97 -6.54
N THR A 188 -0.19 -16.45 -7.77
CA THR A 188 -1.28 -17.38 -8.06
C THR A 188 -0.76 -18.60 -8.82
N GLU A 189 -1.51 -19.69 -8.71
CA GLU A 189 -1.27 -20.93 -9.44
C GLU A 189 -2.56 -21.51 -10.02
N TYR A 190 -2.41 -22.45 -10.95
CA TYR A 190 -3.55 -23.21 -11.42
C TYR A 190 -4.17 -23.99 -10.26
N PRO A 191 -5.51 -24.10 -10.20
CA PRO A 191 -6.15 -24.89 -9.16
C PRO A 191 -5.62 -26.32 -9.20
N GLU A 192 -5.37 -26.89 -8.02
CA GLU A 192 -4.88 -28.27 -7.91
C GLU A 192 -5.77 -29.20 -8.74
N MET A 193 -5.20 -29.84 -9.75
CA MET A 193 -5.92 -30.89 -10.48
C MET A 193 -6.15 -32.04 -9.49
N LYS A 194 -7.41 -32.22 -9.04
CA LYS A 194 -7.82 -33.49 -8.45
C LYS A 194 -7.45 -34.58 -9.45
N GLN A 195 -6.48 -35.42 -9.12
CA GLN A 195 -6.11 -36.55 -9.98
C GLN A 195 -7.36 -37.41 -10.17
N CYS A 196 -7.97 -37.34 -11.36
CA CYS A 196 -8.92 -38.35 -11.79
C CYS A 196 -8.07 -39.57 -12.13
N GLY A 197 -7.89 -40.46 -11.15
CA GLY A 197 -7.22 -41.73 -11.37
C GLY A 197 -7.93 -42.48 -12.50
N PRO A 198 -7.22 -43.15 -13.41
CA PRO A 198 -7.88 -43.93 -14.44
C PRO A 198 -8.67 -45.05 -13.76
N GLU A 199 -9.99 -45.08 -13.99
CA GLU A 199 -10.77 -46.31 -13.81
C GLU A 199 -10.17 -47.37 -14.73
N MET A 200 -9.26 -48.16 -14.20
CA MET A 200 -8.82 -49.41 -14.82
C MET A 200 -10.01 -50.36 -14.74
N GLY A 201 -10.91 -50.25 -15.71
CA GLY A 201 -11.97 -51.21 -15.95
C GLY A 201 -11.33 -52.60 -16.06
N GLY A 202 -11.66 -53.45 -15.09
CA GLY A 202 -11.29 -54.85 -15.13
C GLY A 202 -11.90 -55.49 -16.36
N MET A 203 -11.05 -55.86 -17.32
CA MET A 203 -11.41 -56.86 -18.31
C MET A 203 -11.14 -58.23 -17.67
N GLN A 204 -12.23 -58.87 -17.23
CA GLN A 204 -12.30 -60.34 -17.12
C GLN A 204 -12.61 -60.93 -18.49
#